data_AF-A0A935M2V0-F1
#
_entry.id   AF-A0A935M2V0-F1
#
_cell.length_a   1.000
_cell.length_b   1.000
_cell.length_c   1.000
_cell.angle_alpha   90.00
_cell.angle_beta   90.00
_cell.angle_gamma   90.00
#
_symmetry.space_group_name_H-M   'P 1'
#
loop_
_entity.id
_entity.type
_entity.pdbx_description
1 polymer ?
#
loop_
_entity_poly.entity_id
_entity_poly.type
_entity_poly.pdbx_seq_one_letter_code
_entity_poly.pdbx_strand_id
1 'polypeptide(L)'
;MTILHLGTRRSLLATAQSRAVARALAEAHPGLEVRLVGIETRGDVVQDVPLRAVEGKEFFTAEIDLALLAGEIDLAVHSLKDLSLERPPGICLAAVPRRANPRDALLFAPDAAARVARGAPLRIGTSSPRRLENLPPFLARTLPDAARTPLRLVEIRGNVDSRVRRLFEPEDSTRRLDVVALALAGLSRLWADDTARARVADLLACVRWMIPPLTAAPAAPGQGALAIECRESDARTRALLRALHDPATAGEVALERALLAEWGGGCHQRFGATCLTNRRLGPLLYVRGLRPDGRAVGETRWLQRPPLERPRSAIRAWDGTLHGRAGSEPLAGIAGALASLEPGAAVFIANERALPDGCEQALGQARIYVPGLRSWQRLAARGLWVEGCAEGLEGFEALRATIAEPVLRLPPLAGWTVLTHADALSAWAPAQAYAAYRLQPPPVTADAPGPAAATHVFWSSGSQYEFWRGRLPAGVHHACGAGKTLDALEAYGVAPLQPFPSVEEWRAWLGLPTPSGN
;
A
#
# COMPACT_ATOMS: atom_id res chain seq x y z
N MET A 1 -6.60 -40.78 -12.01
CA MET A 1 -6.91 -39.46 -11.43
C MET A 1 -5.97 -39.24 -10.26
N THR A 2 -5.22 -38.14 -10.23
CA THR A 2 -4.34 -37.82 -9.08
C THR A 2 -5.16 -37.01 -8.08
N ILE A 3 -5.13 -37.38 -6.81
CA ILE A 3 -5.81 -36.65 -5.74
C ILE A 3 -4.75 -36.06 -4.82
N LEU A 4 -4.89 -34.77 -4.46
CA LEU A 4 -4.13 -34.11 -3.40
C LEU A 4 -5.06 -33.65 -2.28
N HIS A 5 -4.66 -33.87 -1.04
CA HIS A 5 -5.36 -33.42 0.16
C HIS A 5 -4.77 -32.10 0.66
N LEU A 6 -5.51 -31.00 0.53
CA LEU A 6 -5.12 -29.66 0.96
C LEU A 6 -5.69 -29.38 2.36
N GLY A 7 -4.82 -29.31 3.36
CA GLY A 7 -5.18 -28.95 4.73
C GLY A 7 -5.48 -27.47 4.90
N THR A 8 -6.60 -27.14 5.53
CA THR A 8 -7.02 -25.75 5.76
C THR A 8 -7.69 -25.59 7.12
N ARG A 9 -7.50 -24.42 7.74
CA ARG A 9 -8.36 -24.00 8.85
C ARG A 9 -9.80 -23.83 8.37
N ARG A 10 -10.75 -23.97 9.30
CA ARG A 10 -12.20 -23.84 9.04
C ARG A 10 -12.69 -22.38 8.98
N SER A 11 -11.83 -21.40 9.24
CA SER A 11 -12.21 -19.99 9.09
C SER A 11 -12.57 -19.67 7.64
N LEU A 12 -13.49 -18.72 7.45
CA LEU A 12 -13.98 -18.32 6.13
C LEU A 12 -12.84 -17.89 5.19
N LEU A 13 -11.89 -17.10 5.71
CA LEU A 13 -10.75 -16.60 4.93
C LEU A 13 -9.77 -17.72 4.58
N ALA A 14 -9.46 -18.63 5.53
CA ALA A 14 -8.56 -19.74 5.25
C ALA A 14 -9.14 -20.67 4.18
N THR A 15 -10.44 -20.97 4.28
CA THR A 15 -11.13 -21.80 3.28
C THR A 15 -11.15 -21.12 1.91
N ALA A 16 -11.40 -19.80 1.84
CA ALA A 16 -11.35 -19.06 0.58
C ALA A 16 -9.94 -19.06 -0.05
N GLN A 17 -8.89 -18.91 0.77
CA GLN A 17 -7.49 -19.02 0.32
C GLN A 17 -7.17 -20.40 -0.24
N SER A 18 -7.56 -21.45 0.48
CA SER A 18 -7.36 -22.84 0.09
C SER A 18 -8.11 -23.21 -1.18
N ARG A 19 -9.35 -22.73 -1.35
CA ARG A 19 -10.11 -22.90 -2.61
C ARG A 19 -9.44 -22.20 -3.78
N ALA A 20 -8.90 -20.99 -3.58
CA ALA A 20 -8.18 -20.28 -4.62
C ALA A 20 -6.92 -21.05 -5.07
N VAL A 21 -6.16 -21.59 -4.13
CA VAL A 21 -4.98 -22.44 -4.42
C VAL A 21 -5.39 -23.74 -5.12
N ALA A 22 -6.47 -24.40 -4.66
CA ALA A 22 -6.99 -25.61 -5.28
C ALA A 22 -7.42 -25.38 -6.73
N ARG A 23 -8.13 -24.26 -7.02
CA ARG A 23 -8.50 -23.87 -8.39
C ARG A 23 -7.26 -23.64 -9.25
N ALA A 24 -6.29 -22.88 -8.77
CA ALA A 24 -5.06 -22.60 -9.51
C ALA A 24 -4.25 -23.89 -9.80
N LEU A 25 -4.22 -24.85 -8.88
CA LEU A 25 -3.59 -26.15 -9.10
C LEU A 25 -4.32 -26.99 -10.15
N ALA A 26 -5.66 -27.01 -10.10
CA ALA A 26 -6.47 -27.75 -11.08
C ALA A 26 -6.34 -27.14 -12.49
N GLU A 27 -6.24 -25.81 -12.59
CA GLU A 27 -6.00 -25.09 -13.85
C GLU A 27 -4.60 -25.38 -14.42
N ALA A 28 -3.57 -25.41 -13.56
CA ALA A 28 -2.20 -25.70 -13.98
C ALA A 28 -1.98 -27.17 -14.36
N HIS A 29 -2.77 -28.09 -13.80
CA HIS A 29 -2.60 -29.55 -13.95
C HIS A 29 -3.93 -30.23 -14.29
N PRO A 30 -4.34 -30.29 -15.57
CA PRO A 30 -5.57 -30.96 -15.97
C PRO A 30 -5.64 -32.42 -15.49
N GLY A 31 -6.73 -32.79 -14.82
CA GLY A 31 -6.93 -34.12 -14.25
C GLY A 31 -6.41 -34.31 -12.82
N LEU A 32 -5.88 -33.25 -12.20
CA LEU A 32 -5.62 -33.17 -10.77
C LEU A 32 -6.90 -32.82 -10.01
N GLU A 33 -7.27 -33.65 -9.04
CA GLU A 33 -8.31 -33.36 -8.06
C GLU A 33 -7.67 -32.86 -6.77
N VAL A 34 -8.14 -31.73 -6.23
CA VAL A 34 -7.66 -31.19 -4.95
C VAL A 34 -8.81 -31.19 -3.94
N ARG A 35 -8.68 -31.98 -2.88
CA ARG A 35 -9.68 -32.12 -1.81
C ARG A 35 -9.28 -31.30 -0.60
N LEU A 36 -10.17 -30.43 -0.14
CA LEU A 36 -9.92 -29.63 1.06
C LEU A 36 -10.22 -30.47 2.31
N VAL A 37 -9.26 -30.50 3.24
CA VAL A 37 -9.38 -31.17 4.54
C VAL A 37 -9.41 -30.09 5.63
N GLY A 38 -10.57 -29.94 6.28
CA GLY A 38 -10.80 -28.91 7.28
C GLY A 38 -10.28 -29.32 8.67
N ILE A 39 -9.17 -28.71 9.09
CA ILE A 39 -8.50 -28.97 10.36
C ILE A 39 -8.93 -27.91 11.39
N GLU A 40 -9.29 -28.37 12.58
CA GLU A 40 -9.65 -27.52 13.71
C GLU A 40 -8.37 -27.16 14.47
N THR A 41 -8.11 -25.86 14.66
CA THR A 41 -6.90 -25.38 15.34
C THR A 41 -7.26 -24.76 16.68
N ARG A 42 -6.36 -24.84 17.67
CA ARG A 42 -6.55 -24.19 18.98
C ARG A 42 -6.89 -22.70 18.87
N GLY A 43 -6.31 -22.01 17.88
CA GLY A 43 -6.60 -20.60 17.63
C GLY A 43 -7.97 -20.29 17.06
N ASP A 44 -8.71 -21.27 16.55
CA ASP A 44 -10.12 -21.12 16.18
C ASP A 44 -11.04 -21.31 17.40
N VAL A 45 -10.64 -22.15 18.37
CA VAL A 45 -11.39 -22.48 19.59
C VAL A 45 -11.21 -21.43 20.69
N VAL A 46 -9.98 -20.92 20.91
CA VAL A 46 -9.67 -20.00 22.02
C VAL A 46 -9.67 -18.54 21.56
N GLN A 47 -10.82 -17.86 21.67
CA GLN A 47 -10.98 -16.47 21.25
C GLN A 47 -10.83 -15.43 22.39
N ASP A 48 -10.93 -15.85 23.66
CA ASP A 48 -11.09 -14.93 24.82
C ASP A 48 -9.79 -14.51 25.53
N VAL A 49 -8.62 -15.02 25.15
CA VAL A 49 -7.32 -14.69 25.77
C VAL A 49 -6.53 -13.73 24.89
N PRO A 50 -5.98 -12.57 25.34
CA PRO A 50 -5.20 -11.63 24.50
C PRO A 50 -4.04 -12.29 23.73
N LEU A 51 -3.68 -11.80 22.53
CA LEU A 51 -2.68 -12.47 21.64
C LEU A 51 -1.26 -12.44 22.21
N ARG A 52 -0.98 -11.44 23.04
CA ARG A 52 0.22 -11.32 23.85
C ARG A 52 0.31 -12.31 25.02
N ALA A 53 -0.82 -12.89 25.42
CA ALA A 53 -0.94 -13.78 26.57
C ALA A 53 -1.06 -15.26 26.18
N VAL A 54 -1.03 -15.56 24.87
CA VAL A 54 -0.98 -16.92 24.35
C VAL A 54 0.49 -17.27 24.13
N GLU A 55 1.04 -18.16 24.96
CA GLU A 55 2.38 -18.70 24.78
C GLU A 55 2.41 -19.74 23.64
N GLY A 56 3.46 -19.69 22.81
CA GLY A 56 3.72 -20.66 21.75
C GLY A 56 3.79 -20.04 20.35
N LYS A 57 4.91 -20.25 19.65
CA LYS A 57 5.19 -19.77 18.28
C LYS A 57 4.28 -20.42 17.20
N GLU A 58 3.33 -21.28 17.56
CA GLU A 58 2.67 -22.24 16.65
C GLU A 58 1.13 -22.26 16.74
N PHE A 59 0.54 -21.25 17.39
CA PHE A 59 -0.88 -21.24 17.79
C PHE A 59 -1.92 -21.47 16.66
N PHE A 60 -1.56 -21.24 15.40
CA PHE A 60 -2.45 -21.42 14.24
C PHE A 60 -1.99 -22.49 13.23
N THR A 61 -0.82 -23.11 13.44
CA THR A 61 -0.22 -24.03 12.47
C THR A 61 0.04 -25.42 13.03
N ALA A 62 0.18 -25.59 14.35
CA ALA A 62 0.59 -26.86 14.97
C ALA A 62 -0.23 -28.07 14.50
N GLU A 63 -1.57 -27.98 14.50
CA GLU A 63 -2.41 -29.12 14.08
C GLU A 63 -2.30 -29.44 12.58
N ILE A 64 -2.04 -28.42 11.75
CA ILE A 64 -1.81 -28.58 10.31
C ILE A 64 -0.43 -29.19 10.07
N ASP A 65 0.58 -28.78 10.85
CA ASP A 65 1.94 -29.28 10.76
C ASP A 65 1.99 -30.78 11.10
N LEU A 66 1.26 -31.19 12.14
CA LEU A 66 1.11 -32.60 12.52
C LEU A 66 0.43 -33.41 11.41
N ALA A 67 -0.66 -32.90 10.82
CA ALA A 67 -1.36 -33.58 9.73
C ALA A 67 -0.48 -33.72 8.46
N LEU A 68 0.34 -32.70 8.15
CA LEU A 68 1.32 -32.76 7.06
C LEU A 68 2.36 -33.86 7.30
N LEU A 69 2.95 -33.90 8.49
CA LEU A 69 3.98 -34.87 8.87
C LEU A 69 3.42 -36.31 8.96
N ALA A 70 2.18 -36.46 9.41
CA ALA A 70 1.48 -37.74 9.48
C ALA A 70 1.03 -38.27 8.12
N GLY A 71 1.10 -37.46 7.06
CA GLY A 71 0.63 -37.87 5.72
C GLY A 71 -0.89 -37.78 5.53
N GLU A 72 -1.62 -37.17 6.47
CA GLU A 72 -3.07 -37.01 6.41
C GLU A 72 -3.48 -35.96 5.37
N ILE A 73 -2.61 -34.98 5.14
CA ILE A 73 -2.72 -33.96 4.09
C ILE A 73 -1.41 -33.89 3.31
N ASP A 74 -1.47 -33.51 2.05
CA ASP A 74 -0.29 -33.42 1.16
C ASP A 74 0.33 -32.02 1.16
N LEU A 75 -0.51 -31.00 1.32
CA LEU A 75 -0.11 -29.60 1.32
C LEU A 75 -0.98 -28.78 2.27
N ALA A 76 -0.47 -27.63 2.71
CA ALA A 76 -1.20 -26.65 3.50
C ALA A 76 -1.00 -25.24 2.96
N VAL A 77 -2.01 -24.38 3.16
CA VAL A 77 -1.99 -22.97 2.72
C VAL A 77 -2.10 -22.06 3.93
N HIS A 78 -1.13 -21.15 4.06
CA HIS A 78 -1.07 -20.18 5.14
C HIS A 78 -0.99 -18.75 4.60
N SER A 79 -1.48 -17.79 5.37
CA SER A 79 -1.08 -16.40 5.18
C SER A 79 0.36 -16.24 5.65
N LEU A 80 1.28 -15.82 4.78
CA LEU A 80 2.72 -15.87 5.06
C LEU A 80 3.12 -15.02 6.29
N LYS A 81 2.41 -13.92 6.55
CA LYS A 81 2.63 -13.07 7.74
C LYS A 81 2.36 -13.76 9.07
N ASP A 82 1.54 -14.81 9.06
CA ASP A 82 1.14 -15.56 10.25
C ASP A 82 2.02 -16.82 10.41
N LEU A 83 2.92 -17.09 9.46
CA LEU A 83 3.81 -18.23 9.44
C LEU A 83 5.15 -17.91 10.13
N SER A 84 5.53 -18.76 11.09
CA SER A 84 6.78 -18.65 11.83
C SER A 84 8.02 -18.65 10.93
N LEU A 85 9.09 -18.02 11.41
CA LEU A 85 10.39 -18.02 10.72
C LEU A 85 11.02 -19.40 10.74
N GLU A 86 10.92 -20.08 11.88
CA GLU A 86 11.34 -21.46 12.09
C GLU A 86 10.16 -22.39 11.80
N ARG A 87 10.40 -23.45 11.04
CA ARG A 87 9.41 -24.48 10.70
C ARG A 87 9.90 -25.85 11.18
N PRO A 88 8.99 -26.76 11.56
CA PRO A 88 9.35 -28.11 11.98
C PRO A 88 10.18 -28.84 10.90
N PRO A 89 11.20 -29.63 11.27
CA PRO A 89 11.94 -30.45 10.33
C PRO A 89 11.00 -31.37 9.52
N GLY A 90 11.29 -31.55 8.24
CA GLY A 90 10.46 -32.35 7.33
C GLY A 90 9.32 -31.60 6.66
N ILE A 91 9.06 -30.32 7.02
CA ILE A 91 8.14 -29.42 6.31
C ILE A 91 8.96 -28.35 5.57
N CYS A 92 8.64 -28.12 4.30
CA CYS A 92 9.24 -27.04 3.52
C CYS A 92 8.21 -26.09 2.92
N LEU A 93 8.63 -24.84 2.75
CA LEU A 93 7.93 -23.85 1.91
C LEU A 93 8.10 -24.23 0.43
N ALA A 94 7.09 -24.87 -0.13
CA ALA A 94 7.13 -25.41 -1.49
C ALA A 94 6.79 -24.37 -2.56
N ALA A 95 5.87 -23.44 -2.28
CA ALA A 95 5.52 -22.37 -3.20
C ALA A 95 5.07 -21.10 -2.47
N VAL A 96 5.34 -19.96 -3.12
CA VAL A 96 4.84 -18.64 -2.71
C VAL A 96 4.14 -18.06 -3.94
N PRO A 97 2.80 -18.09 -4.00
CA PRO A 97 2.05 -17.51 -5.10
C PRO A 97 2.21 -16.01 -5.20
N ARG A 98 1.85 -15.48 -6.39
CA ARG A 98 1.81 -14.04 -6.65
C ARG A 98 1.09 -13.30 -5.51
N ARG A 99 1.74 -12.27 -4.98
CA ARG A 99 1.23 -11.49 -3.84
C ARG A 99 -0.05 -10.74 -4.19
N ALA A 100 -1.01 -10.77 -3.27
CA ALA A 100 -2.13 -9.83 -3.28
C ALA A 100 -1.69 -8.48 -2.67
N ASN A 101 -2.50 -7.43 -2.84
CA ASN A 101 -2.17 -6.09 -2.35
C ASN A 101 -1.85 -6.10 -0.83
N PRO A 102 -0.62 -5.73 -0.41
CA PRO A 102 -0.19 -5.90 0.97
C PRO A 102 -0.76 -4.83 1.90
N ARG A 103 -1.35 -3.76 1.39
CA ARG A 103 -1.79 -2.60 2.20
C ARG A 103 -2.84 -2.99 3.24
N ASP A 104 -2.90 -2.18 4.29
CA ASP A 104 -4.03 -2.22 5.20
C ASP A 104 -5.23 -1.47 4.61
N ALA A 105 -6.42 -1.85 5.05
CA ALA A 105 -7.68 -1.15 4.80
C ALA A 105 -8.31 -0.79 6.14
N LEU A 106 -8.69 0.47 6.29
CA LEU A 106 -9.48 0.95 7.40
C LEU A 106 -10.93 1.06 6.93
N LEU A 107 -11.81 0.33 7.61
CA LEU A 107 -13.25 0.36 7.36
C LEU A 107 -13.89 1.20 8.46
N PHE A 108 -14.50 2.30 8.07
CA PHE A 108 -15.18 3.23 8.97
C PHE A 108 -16.67 2.94 8.98
N ALA A 109 -17.28 3.04 10.16
CA ALA A 109 -18.73 2.94 10.31
C ALA A 109 -19.45 3.98 9.42
N PRO A 110 -20.68 3.71 8.96
CA PRO A 110 -21.40 4.58 8.03
C PRO A 110 -21.52 6.04 8.53
N ASP A 111 -21.66 6.23 9.84
CA ASP A 111 -21.81 7.52 10.51
C ASP A 111 -20.47 8.17 10.93
N ALA A 112 -19.33 7.52 10.68
CA ALA A 112 -18.02 7.98 11.18
C ALA A 112 -17.67 9.41 10.72
N ALA A 113 -18.00 9.79 9.48
CA ALA A 113 -17.76 11.16 9.00
C ALA A 113 -18.54 12.21 9.81
N ALA A 114 -19.80 11.93 10.16
CA ALA A 114 -20.61 12.81 11.00
C ALA A 114 -20.08 12.86 12.44
N ARG A 115 -19.52 11.75 12.95
CA ARG A 115 -18.86 11.71 14.27
C ARG A 115 -17.62 12.59 14.30
N VAL A 116 -16.75 12.46 13.27
CA VAL A 116 -15.55 13.28 13.10
C VAL A 116 -15.89 14.77 13.03
N ALA A 117 -16.88 15.17 12.23
CA ALA A 117 -17.30 16.57 12.11
C ALA A 117 -17.76 17.19 13.46
N ARG A 118 -18.30 16.36 14.37
CA ARG A 118 -18.71 16.78 15.73
C ARG A 118 -17.59 16.67 16.76
N GLY A 119 -16.39 16.22 16.39
CA GLY A 119 -15.26 15.98 17.30
C GLY A 119 -15.48 14.81 18.26
N ALA A 120 -16.36 13.86 17.89
CA ALA A 120 -16.61 12.69 18.72
C ALA A 120 -15.41 11.73 18.66
N PRO A 121 -15.09 11.02 19.76
CA PRO A 121 -14.00 10.06 19.76
C PRO A 121 -14.30 8.89 18.80
N LEU A 122 -13.26 8.41 18.10
CA LEU A 122 -13.32 7.21 17.27
C LEU A 122 -12.65 6.02 17.96
N ARG A 123 -13.39 4.92 18.11
CA ARG A 123 -12.90 3.63 18.59
C ARG A 123 -12.35 2.81 17.42
N ILE A 124 -11.03 2.66 17.37
CA ILE A 124 -10.31 1.94 16.32
C ILE A 124 -9.99 0.51 16.80
N GLY A 125 -10.63 -0.47 16.18
CA GLY A 125 -10.43 -1.89 16.44
C GLY A 125 -9.17 -2.43 15.77
N THR A 126 -8.13 -2.71 16.57
CA THR A 126 -6.99 -3.50 16.13
C THR A 126 -6.22 -4.11 17.30
N SER A 127 -5.69 -5.33 17.11
CA SER A 127 -4.76 -5.97 18.06
C SER A 127 -3.35 -6.12 17.50
N SER A 128 -3.03 -5.45 16.39
CA SER A 128 -1.72 -5.53 15.76
C SER A 128 -0.81 -4.42 16.27
N PRO A 129 0.34 -4.74 16.92
CA PRO A 129 1.22 -3.71 17.48
C PRO A 129 1.74 -2.71 16.45
N ARG A 130 2.10 -3.15 15.23
CA ARG A 130 2.48 -2.23 14.14
C ARG A 130 1.38 -1.25 13.75
N ARG A 131 0.10 -1.65 13.84
CA ARG A 131 -1.03 -0.79 13.51
C ARG A 131 -1.31 0.20 14.62
N LEU A 132 -1.17 -0.24 15.87
CA LEU A 132 -1.25 0.63 17.05
C LEU A 132 -0.17 1.72 16.99
N GLU A 133 1.01 1.40 16.48
CA GLU A 133 2.10 2.36 16.28
C GLU A 133 1.85 3.31 15.10
N ASN A 134 1.51 2.78 13.93
CA ASN A 134 1.55 3.55 12.69
C ASN A 134 0.24 4.27 12.34
N LEU A 135 -0.93 3.74 12.73
CA LEU A 135 -2.22 4.30 12.32
C LEU A 135 -2.60 5.59 13.05
N PRO A 136 -2.44 5.73 14.38
CA PRO A 136 -2.77 6.99 15.06
C PRO A 136 -2.04 8.22 14.50
N PRO A 137 -0.70 8.23 14.32
CA PRO A 137 -0.02 9.40 13.77
C PRO A 137 -0.39 9.64 12.30
N PHE A 138 -0.72 8.59 11.53
CA PHE A 138 -1.25 8.77 10.18
C PHE A 138 -2.61 9.50 10.22
N LEU A 139 -3.59 8.94 10.94
CA LEU A 139 -4.96 9.46 11.03
C LEU A 139 -5.01 10.87 11.61
N ALA A 140 -4.15 11.19 12.58
CA ALA A 140 -4.02 12.52 13.17
C ALA A 140 -3.68 13.62 12.13
N ARG A 141 -3.14 13.24 10.96
CA ARG A 141 -2.78 14.17 9.88
C ARG A 141 -3.68 14.03 8.64
N THR A 142 -4.49 12.98 8.54
CA THR A 142 -5.19 12.62 7.31
C THR A 142 -6.70 12.46 7.45
N LEU A 143 -7.23 12.43 8.67
CA LEU A 143 -8.66 12.59 8.90
C LEU A 143 -9.06 14.07 8.80
N PRO A 144 -10.25 14.38 8.26
CA PRO A 144 -10.91 15.67 8.50
C PRO A 144 -10.98 15.96 9.99
N ASP A 145 -10.83 17.22 10.40
CA ASP A 145 -10.99 17.64 11.81
C ASP A 145 -10.20 16.79 12.83
N ALA A 146 -9.06 16.21 12.42
CA ALA A 146 -8.32 15.25 13.23
C ALA A 146 -7.87 15.81 14.59
N ALA A 147 -7.50 17.10 14.65
CA ALA A 147 -7.11 17.78 15.89
C ALA A 147 -8.22 17.80 16.95
N ARG A 148 -9.48 17.70 16.52
CA ARG A 148 -10.68 17.72 17.39
C ARG A 148 -11.25 16.33 17.62
N THR A 149 -10.66 15.28 17.05
CA THR A 149 -11.20 13.92 17.03
C THR A 149 -10.28 12.98 17.83
N PRO A 150 -10.58 12.68 19.11
CA PRO A 150 -9.76 11.77 19.90
C PRO A 150 -9.81 10.34 19.33
N LEU A 151 -8.64 9.70 19.19
CA LEU A 151 -8.54 8.31 18.73
C LEU A 151 -8.39 7.36 19.92
N ARG A 152 -9.30 6.41 20.07
CA ARG A 152 -9.28 5.38 21.12
C ARG A 152 -8.99 4.02 20.52
N LEU A 153 -7.87 3.41 20.90
CA LEU A 153 -7.48 2.09 20.40
C LEU A 153 -8.18 1.01 21.22
N VAL A 154 -8.81 0.07 20.53
CA VAL A 154 -9.57 -1.03 21.12
C VAL A 154 -9.05 -2.34 20.56
N GLU A 155 -8.61 -3.24 21.44
CA GLU A 155 -8.20 -4.58 21.02
C GLU A 155 -9.41 -5.36 20.46
N ILE A 156 -9.15 -6.16 19.43
CA ILE A 156 -10.18 -6.92 18.73
C ILE A 156 -9.63 -8.26 18.21
N ARG A 157 -10.43 -9.30 18.41
CA ARG A 157 -10.20 -10.66 17.92
C ARG A 157 -11.36 -11.17 17.07
N GLY A 158 -11.25 -12.42 16.63
CA GLY A 158 -12.23 -13.07 15.76
C GLY A 158 -11.91 -12.97 14.28
N ASN A 159 -12.79 -13.52 13.45
CA ASN A 159 -12.68 -13.55 12.00
C ASN A 159 -12.99 -12.19 11.36
N VAL A 160 -12.65 -12.03 10.08
CA VAL A 160 -12.86 -10.77 9.36
C VAL A 160 -14.32 -10.30 9.45
N ASP A 161 -15.28 -11.18 9.16
CA ASP A 161 -16.70 -10.85 9.16
C ASP A 161 -17.20 -10.43 10.55
N SER A 162 -16.82 -11.16 11.60
CA SER A 162 -17.21 -10.80 12.98
C SER A 162 -16.63 -9.46 13.41
N ARG A 163 -15.43 -9.11 12.93
CA ARG A 163 -14.82 -7.80 13.21
C ARG A 163 -15.55 -6.68 12.50
N VAL A 164 -15.91 -6.85 11.23
CA VAL A 164 -16.63 -5.80 10.47
C VAL A 164 -18.03 -5.57 11.05
N ARG A 165 -18.73 -6.62 11.53
CA ARG A 165 -20.04 -6.47 12.20
C ARG A 165 -20.02 -5.49 13.38
N ARG A 166 -18.90 -5.34 14.09
CA ARG A 166 -18.77 -4.39 15.21
C ARG A 166 -18.91 -2.92 14.82
N LEU A 167 -18.78 -2.59 13.53
CA LEU A 167 -19.04 -1.24 13.00
C LEU A 167 -20.53 -0.86 12.97
N PHE A 168 -21.41 -1.86 13.06
CA PHE A 168 -22.86 -1.70 12.99
C PHE A 168 -23.55 -1.92 14.35
N GLU A 169 -22.77 -2.10 15.41
CA GLU A 169 -23.31 -2.16 16.77
C GLU A 169 -23.91 -0.78 17.15
N PRO A 170 -24.99 -0.75 17.95
CA PRO A 170 -25.61 0.49 18.43
C PRO A 170 -24.63 1.44 19.11
N GLU A 171 -24.90 2.75 19.05
CA GLU A 171 -23.99 3.78 19.57
C GLU A 171 -23.66 3.62 21.07
N ASP A 172 -24.63 3.17 21.86
CA ASP A 172 -24.53 2.89 23.29
C ASP A 172 -23.82 1.56 23.61
N SER A 173 -23.57 0.71 22.62
CA SER A 173 -22.87 -0.56 22.80
C SER A 173 -21.40 -0.33 23.20
N THR A 174 -20.99 -0.98 24.29
CA THR A 174 -19.58 -1.02 24.72
C THR A 174 -18.69 -1.78 23.73
N ARG A 175 -19.27 -2.63 22.88
CA ARG A 175 -18.56 -3.39 21.84
C ARG A 175 -18.43 -2.63 20.52
N ARG A 176 -19.17 -1.53 20.33
CA ARG A 176 -19.14 -0.74 19.09
C ARG A 176 -17.75 -0.24 18.78
N LEU A 177 -17.40 -0.34 17.50
CA LEU A 177 -16.21 0.27 16.91
C LEU A 177 -16.64 1.28 15.85
N ASP A 178 -15.84 2.33 15.69
CA ASP A 178 -16.04 3.32 14.63
C ASP A 178 -15.13 3.04 13.43
N VAL A 179 -14.02 2.35 13.67
CA VAL A 179 -13.05 1.96 12.64
C VAL A 179 -12.54 0.55 12.92
N VAL A 180 -12.37 -0.26 11.88
CA VAL A 180 -11.73 -1.57 11.97
C VAL A 180 -10.60 -1.64 10.96
N ALA A 181 -9.39 -1.97 11.43
CA ALA A 181 -8.21 -2.10 10.57
C ALA A 181 -7.99 -3.56 10.14
N LEU A 182 -7.98 -3.81 8.83
CA LEU A 182 -7.85 -5.13 8.22
C LEU A 182 -6.79 -5.11 7.11
N ALA A 183 -6.37 -6.30 6.66
CA ALA A 183 -5.51 -6.40 5.49
C ALA A 183 -6.37 -6.38 4.23
N LEU A 184 -6.04 -5.54 3.25
CA LEU A 184 -6.80 -5.45 2.00
C LEU A 184 -6.86 -6.79 1.29
N ALA A 185 -5.72 -7.50 1.19
CA ALA A 185 -5.67 -8.86 0.64
C ALA A 185 -6.67 -9.84 1.28
N GLY A 186 -6.96 -9.71 2.58
CA GLY A 186 -7.95 -10.55 3.25
C GLY A 186 -9.37 -10.26 2.76
N LEU A 187 -9.71 -8.99 2.59
CA LEU A 187 -11.00 -8.55 2.05
C LEU A 187 -11.14 -8.94 0.58
N SER A 188 -10.11 -8.72 -0.24
CA SER A 188 -10.10 -9.11 -1.67
C SER A 188 -10.32 -10.61 -1.87
N ARG A 189 -9.70 -11.45 -1.04
CA ARG A 189 -9.86 -12.91 -1.12
C ARG A 189 -11.26 -13.38 -0.74
N LEU A 190 -11.86 -12.77 0.29
CA LEU A 190 -13.26 -13.05 0.66
C LEU A 190 -14.21 -12.60 -0.46
N TRP A 191 -13.91 -11.48 -1.11
CA TRP A 191 -14.71 -10.98 -2.23
C TRP A 191 -14.59 -11.87 -3.48
N ALA A 192 -13.43 -12.45 -3.73
CA ALA A 192 -13.19 -13.31 -4.89
C ALA A 192 -13.76 -14.74 -4.76
N ASP A 193 -14.18 -15.15 -3.56
CA ASP A 193 -14.85 -16.44 -3.32
C ASP A 193 -16.35 -16.22 -3.16
N ASP A 194 -17.18 -16.87 -3.99
CA ASP A 194 -18.63 -16.60 -4.02
C ASP A 194 -19.32 -16.84 -2.67
N THR A 195 -18.97 -17.92 -1.97
CA THR A 195 -19.53 -18.24 -0.66
C THR A 195 -19.13 -17.19 0.38
N ALA A 196 -17.86 -16.79 0.39
CA ALA A 196 -17.38 -15.78 1.32
C ALA A 196 -17.94 -14.40 1.02
N ARG A 197 -18.03 -14.03 -0.26
CA ARG A 197 -18.59 -12.76 -0.74
C ARG A 197 -20.01 -12.58 -0.27
N ALA A 198 -20.86 -13.60 -0.38
CA ALA A 198 -22.24 -13.56 0.11
C ALA A 198 -22.34 -13.22 1.62
N ARG A 199 -21.31 -13.53 2.42
CA ARG A 199 -21.30 -13.22 3.87
C ARG A 199 -20.77 -11.82 4.22
N VAL A 200 -20.03 -11.18 3.32
CA VAL A 200 -19.37 -9.90 3.59
C VAL A 200 -19.87 -8.75 2.72
N ALA A 201 -20.58 -9.03 1.62
CA ALA A 201 -21.00 -8.01 0.65
C ALA A 201 -21.79 -6.87 1.30
N ASP A 202 -22.81 -7.20 2.07
CA ASP A 202 -23.67 -6.22 2.74
C ASP A 202 -22.90 -5.42 3.81
N LEU A 203 -22.03 -6.10 4.56
CA LEU A 203 -21.18 -5.47 5.57
C LEU A 203 -20.21 -4.45 4.96
N LEU A 204 -19.77 -4.67 3.72
CA LEU A 204 -18.83 -3.79 3.03
C LEU A 204 -19.54 -2.71 2.18
N ALA A 205 -20.84 -2.83 1.95
CA ALA A 205 -21.59 -1.90 1.11
C ALA A 205 -21.76 -0.51 1.74
N CYS A 206 -21.86 -0.45 3.07
CA CYS A 206 -22.20 0.78 3.78
C CYS A 206 -21.02 1.41 4.54
N VAL A 207 -19.82 0.83 4.47
CA VAL A 207 -18.64 1.35 5.15
C VAL A 207 -17.91 2.39 4.30
N ARG A 208 -17.28 3.37 4.95
CA ARG A 208 -16.32 4.24 4.29
C ARG A 208 -14.93 3.62 4.32
N TRP A 209 -14.22 3.70 3.20
CA TRP A 209 -12.89 3.11 3.05
C TRP A 209 -11.79 4.15 3.28
N MET A 210 -10.66 3.67 3.79
CA MET A 210 -9.39 4.38 3.72
C MET A 210 -8.26 3.37 3.60
N ILE A 211 -7.39 3.55 2.61
CA ILE A 211 -6.23 2.70 2.32
C ILE A 211 -4.96 3.50 2.62
N PRO A 212 -4.34 3.32 3.80
CA PRO A 212 -3.11 4.01 4.14
C PRO A 212 -1.97 3.61 3.18
N PRO A 213 -1.11 4.57 2.79
CA PRO A 213 0.08 4.26 2.00
C PRO A 213 1.12 3.51 2.87
N LEU A 214 1.91 2.65 2.24
CA LEU A 214 3.02 1.92 2.86
C LEU A 214 4.09 2.86 3.44
N THR A 215 4.24 4.06 2.88
CA THR A 215 5.12 5.11 3.45
C THR A 215 4.68 5.58 4.86
N ALA A 216 3.39 5.44 5.20
CA ALA A 216 2.83 5.85 6.49
C ALA A 216 2.44 4.66 7.39
N ALA A 217 1.99 3.56 6.81
CA ALA A 217 1.60 2.35 7.53
C ALA A 217 1.98 1.11 6.72
N PRO A 218 3.28 0.74 6.69
CA PRO A 218 3.71 -0.47 6.02
C PRO A 218 3.06 -1.69 6.66
N ALA A 219 2.88 -2.73 5.84
CA ALA A 219 2.22 -3.95 6.23
C ALA A 219 3.10 -4.81 7.13
N ALA A 220 2.54 -5.91 7.64
CA ALA A 220 3.37 -6.92 8.30
C ALA A 220 4.26 -7.60 7.26
N PRO A 221 5.49 -8.02 7.60
CA PRO A 221 6.29 -8.88 6.74
C PRO A 221 5.48 -10.08 6.23
N GLY A 222 5.46 -10.30 4.92
CA GLY A 222 4.69 -11.34 4.24
C GLY A 222 3.19 -11.05 4.09
N GLN A 223 2.66 -9.90 4.51
CA GLN A 223 1.23 -9.60 4.36
C GLN A 223 0.84 -9.58 2.88
N GLY A 224 -0.27 -10.22 2.53
CA GLY A 224 -0.73 -10.35 1.15
C GLY A 224 -0.12 -11.54 0.39
N ALA A 225 1.01 -12.11 0.84
CA ALA A 225 1.51 -13.37 0.30
C ALA A 225 0.84 -14.58 0.96
N LEU A 226 0.73 -15.67 0.21
CA LEU A 226 0.43 -16.99 0.75
C LEU A 226 1.70 -17.82 0.81
N ALA A 227 1.77 -18.71 1.78
CA ALA A 227 2.79 -19.74 1.90
C ALA A 227 2.12 -21.08 1.64
N ILE A 228 2.64 -21.86 0.69
CA ILE A 228 2.18 -23.22 0.47
C ILE A 228 3.28 -24.16 0.96
N GLU A 229 2.97 -24.93 2.00
CA GLU A 229 3.89 -25.87 2.61
C GLU A 229 3.51 -27.31 2.27
N CYS A 230 4.51 -28.18 2.20
CA CYS A 230 4.33 -29.63 2.08
C CYS A 230 5.50 -30.36 2.75
N ARG A 231 5.46 -31.69 2.77
CA ARG A 231 6.59 -32.49 3.24
C ARG A 231 7.81 -32.31 2.33
N GLU A 232 9.00 -32.23 2.94
CA GLU A 232 10.29 -32.15 2.23
C GLU A 232 10.54 -33.36 1.33
N SER A 233 10.17 -34.55 1.82
CA SER A 233 10.33 -35.84 1.14
C SER A 233 9.34 -36.05 -0.01
N ASP A 234 8.27 -35.25 -0.10
CA ASP A 234 7.23 -35.42 -1.12
C ASP A 234 7.59 -34.69 -2.42
N ALA A 235 8.49 -35.32 -3.19
CA ALA A 235 8.95 -34.78 -4.47
C ALA A 235 7.81 -34.56 -5.48
N ARG A 236 6.75 -35.37 -5.43
CA ARG A 236 5.59 -35.27 -6.34
C ARG A 236 4.80 -34.01 -6.05
N THR A 237 4.39 -33.79 -4.80
CA THR A 237 3.63 -32.61 -4.39
C THR A 237 4.44 -31.35 -4.65
N ARG A 238 5.75 -31.37 -4.34
CA ARG A 238 6.66 -30.26 -4.64
C ARG A 238 6.72 -29.94 -6.14
N ALA A 239 6.78 -30.95 -7.01
CA ALA A 239 6.80 -30.74 -8.46
C ALA A 239 5.53 -30.05 -8.96
N LEU A 240 4.36 -30.46 -8.48
CA LEU A 240 3.07 -29.84 -8.83
C LEU A 240 2.99 -28.39 -8.35
N LEU A 241 3.46 -28.12 -7.13
CA LEU A 241 3.41 -26.80 -6.50
C LEU A 241 4.30 -25.75 -7.17
N ARG A 242 5.35 -26.15 -7.90
CA ARG A 242 6.22 -25.21 -8.64
C ARG A 242 5.44 -24.31 -9.61
N ALA A 243 4.36 -24.81 -10.19
CA ALA A 243 3.52 -24.05 -11.12
C ALA A 243 2.88 -22.81 -10.47
N LEU A 244 2.74 -22.80 -9.13
CA LEU A 244 2.20 -21.68 -8.39
C LEU A 244 3.27 -20.76 -7.78
N HIS A 245 4.55 -21.10 -7.87
CA HIS A 245 5.60 -20.29 -7.25
C HIS A 245 5.92 -19.06 -8.11
N ASP A 246 5.85 -17.88 -7.49
CA ASP A 246 6.22 -16.59 -8.10
C ASP A 246 7.57 -16.12 -7.51
N PRO A 247 8.67 -16.19 -8.29
CA PRO A 247 10.01 -15.82 -7.80
C PRO A 247 10.11 -14.35 -7.36
N ALA A 248 9.36 -13.46 -8.01
CA ALA A 248 9.35 -12.03 -7.66
C ALA A 248 8.76 -11.82 -6.25
N THR A 249 7.57 -12.36 -5.98
CA THR A 249 6.96 -12.32 -4.65
C THR A 249 7.85 -13.01 -3.62
N ALA A 250 8.43 -14.17 -3.95
CA ALA A 250 9.33 -14.89 -3.05
C ALA A 250 10.55 -14.04 -2.65
N GLY A 251 11.16 -13.32 -3.60
CA GLY A 251 12.26 -12.40 -3.34
C GLY A 251 11.86 -11.21 -2.45
N GLU A 252 10.72 -10.59 -2.74
CA GLU A 252 10.19 -9.46 -1.94
C GLU A 252 9.94 -9.87 -0.48
N VAL A 253 9.23 -10.98 -0.27
CA VAL A 253 8.91 -11.44 1.10
C VAL A 253 10.12 -11.99 1.83
N ALA A 254 11.13 -12.51 1.12
CA ALA A 254 12.39 -12.91 1.72
C ALA A 254 13.13 -11.71 2.32
N LEU A 255 13.15 -10.56 1.63
CA LEU A 255 13.74 -9.32 2.17
C LEU A 255 13.00 -8.84 3.43
N GLU A 256 11.67 -8.90 3.41
CA GLU A 256 10.86 -8.54 4.58
C GLU A 256 11.08 -9.48 5.77
N ARG A 257 11.15 -10.79 5.52
CA ARG A 257 11.36 -11.81 6.56
C ARG A 257 12.78 -11.81 7.10
N ALA A 258 13.77 -11.46 6.29
CA ALA A 258 15.14 -11.26 6.75
C ALA A 258 15.22 -10.10 7.76
N LEU A 259 14.55 -8.97 7.46
CA LEU A 259 14.45 -7.86 8.41
C LEU A 259 13.69 -8.25 9.69
N LEU A 260 12.62 -9.03 9.54
CA LEU A 260 11.89 -9.58 10.69
C LEU A 260 12.79 -10.44 11.58
N ALA A 261 13.60 -11.32 10.99
CA ALA A 261 14.54 -12.16 11.72
C ALA A 261 15.63 -11.34 12.43
N GLU A 262 16.21 -10.35 11.74
CA GLU A 262 17.19 -9.41 12.30
C GLU A 262 16.63 -8.70 13.55
N TRP A 263 15.34 -8.35 13.53
CA TRP A 263 14.70 -7.58 14.59
C TRP A 263 14.00 -8.45 15.65
N GLY A 264 14.38 -9.71 15.78
CA GLY A 264 13.93 -10.60 16.86
C GLY A 264 12.71 -11.47 16.54
N GLY A 265 12.12 -11.33 15.34
CA GLY A 265 11.05 -12.21 14.85
C GLY A 265 9.66 -11.95 15.46
N GLY A 266 8.67 -12.72 14.97
CA GLY A 266 7.34 -12.81 15.58
C GLY A 266 6.32 -11.72 15.20
N CYS A 267 5.06 -11.96 15.56
CA CYS A 267 3.93 -11.06 15.23
C CYS A 267 3.71 -9.93 16.25
N HIS A 268 4.45 -9.93 17.36
CA HIS A 268 4.36 -8.91 18.42
C HIS A 268 5.19 -7.65 18.12
N GLN A 269 5.90 -7.64 17.00
CA GLN A 269 6.73 -6.53 16.57
C GLN A 269 5.90 -5.28 16.28
N ARG A 270 6.45 -4.13 16.71
CA ARG A 270 5.83 -2.80 16.58
C ARG A 270 6.23 -2.07 15.29
N PHE A 271 6.67 -2.79 14.28
CA PHE A 271 7.02 -2.23 12.98
C PHE A 271 6.29 -2.96 11.84
N GLY A 272 6.10 -2.25 10.73
CA GLY A 272 5.74 -2.83 9.45
C GLY A 272 6.94 -2.80 8.52
N ALA A 273 7.03 -3.81 7.67
CA ALA A 273 7.98 -3.86 6.56
C ALA A 273 7.30 -4.43 5.32
N THR A 274 7.44 -3.74 4.19
CA THR A 274 6.87 -4.19 2.91
C THR A 274 7.83 -3.86 1.79
N CYS A 275 8.25 -4.87 1.05
CA CYS A 275 9.01 -4.74 -0.18
C CYS A 275 8.05 -4.79 -1.37
N LEU A 276 8.18 -3.85 -2.28
CA LEU A 276 7.55 -3.88 -3.59
C LEU A 276 8.58 -3.56 -4.67
N THR A 277 8.56 -4.35 -5.73
CA THR A 277 9.40 -4.12 -6.91
C THR A 277 8.75 -3.07 -7.80
N ASN A 278 9.39 -1.90 -7.86
CA ASN A 278 9.05 -0.84 -8.78
C ASN A 278 9.58 -1.17 -10.18
N ARG A 279 8.81 -0.88 -11.24
CA ARG A 279 9.21 -1.22 -12.62
C ARG A 279 10.47 -0.49 -13.07
N ARG A 280 10.65 0.76 -12.64
CA ARG A 280 11.73 1.65 -13.06
C ARG A 280 12.89 1.69 -12.06
N LEU A 281 12.62 1.47 -10.78
CA LEU A 281 13.60 1.57 -9.68
C LEU A 281 13.98 0.22 -9.07
N GLY A 282 13.30 -0.88 -9.39
CA GLY A 282 13.52 -2.15 -8.71
C GLY A 282 12.99 -2.15 -7.25
N PRO A 283 13.57 -2.95 -6.34
CA PRO A 283 12.95 -3.20 -5.04
C PRO A 283 13.02 -2.00 -4.08
N LEU A 284 11.86 -1.63 -3.54
CA LEU A 284 11.70 -0.61 -2.51
C LEU A 284 11.15 -1.24 -1.24
N LEU A 285 11.89 -1.12 -0.14
CA LEU A 285 11.50 -1.67 1.17
C LEU A 285 11.03 -0.54 2.09
N TYR A 286 9.73 -0.46 2.33
CA TYR A 286 9.10 0.49 3.25
C TYR A 286 9.16 -0.06 4.67
N VAL A 287 9.76 0.68 5.61
CA VAL A 287 9.89 0.29 7.02
C VAL A 287 9.44 1.42 7.93
N ARG A 288 8.52 1.13 8.86
CA ARG A 288 8.06 2.12 9.84
C ARG A 288 7.55 1.48 11.13
N GLY A 289 7.85 2.12 12.26
CA GLY A 289 7.35 1.77 13.59
C GLY A 289 8.47 1.91 14.61
N LEU A 290 8.57 0.94 15.53
CA LEU A 290 9.66 0.89 16.51
C LEU A 290 10.60 -0.29 16.25
N ARG A 291 11.90 -0.01 16.32
CA ARG A 291 12.97 -1.02 16.37
C ARG A 291 12.91 -1.80 17.69
N PRO A 292 13.59 -2.95 17.81
CA PRO A 292 13.66 -3.72 19.06
C PRO A 292 14.21 -2.92 20.24
N ASP A 293 15.10 -1.96 19.98
CA ASP A 293 15.67 -1.06 20.98
C ASP A 293 14.74 0.12 21.36
N GLY A 294 13.51 0.15 20.83
CA GLY A 294 12.53 1.19 21.09
C GLY A 294 12.70 2.47 20.27
N ARG A 295 13.74 2.59 19.44
CA ARG A 295 13.92 3.76 18.57
C ARG A 295 12.93 3.74 17.41
N ALA A 296 12.36 4.90 17.11
CA ALA A 296 11.50 5.05 15.95
C ALA A 296 12.27 4.83 14.64
N VAL A 297 11.61 4.21 13.67
CA VAL A 297 12.08 4.05 12.30
C VAL A 297 10.98 4.47 11.34
N GLY A 298 11.37 5.11 10.24
CA GLY A 298 10.46 5.55 9.19
C GLY A 298 11.26 5.86 7.95
N GLU A 299 11.54 4.84 7.16
CA GLU A 299 12.42 4.93 6.00
C GLU A 299 11.88 4.10 4.83
N THR A 300 12.27 4.50 3.62
CA THR A 300 12.09 3.69 2.41
C THR A 300 13.48 3.37 1.92
N ARG A 301 13.87 2.09 1.97
CA ARG A 301 15.19 1.65 1.50
C ARG A 301 15.10 1.27 0.03
N TRP A 302 15.90 1.92 -0.78
CA TRP A 302 16.06 1.54 -2.18
C TRP A 302 17.13 0.46 -2.32
N LEU A 303 16.72 -0.76 -2.64
CA LEU A 303 17.60 -1.91 -2.71
C LEU A 303 18.03 -2.14 -4.17
N GLN A 304 18.57 -1.10 -4.80
CA GLN A 304 19.00 -1.08 -6.19
C GLN A 304 19.98 -2.24 -6.47
N ARG A 305 19.65 -3.07 -7.47
CA ARG A 305 20.42 -4.26 -7.85
C ARG A 305 20.57 -4.34 -9.38
N PRO A 306 21.82 -4.33 -9.91
CA PRO A 306 23.08 -4.09 -9.19
C PRO A 306 23.14 -2.67 -8.60
N PRO A 307 23.96 -2.44 -7.54
CA PRO A 307 24.17 -1.09 -7.01
C PRO A 307 24.64 -0.12 -8.09
N LEU A 308 24.18 1.14 -8.03
CA LEU A 308 24.69 2.17 -8.94
C LEU A 308 26.13 2.52 -8.60
N GLU A 309 26.98 2.61 -9.62
CA GLU A 309 28.32 3.13 -9.45
C GLU A 309 28.27 4.60 -9.03
N ARG A 310 29.09 4.98 -8.04
CA ARG A 310 29.21 6.37 -7.63
C ARG A 310 29.99 7.16 -8.69
N PRO A 311 29.65 8.45 -8.91
CA PRO A 311 30.43 9.30 -9.80
C PRO A 311 31.88 9.41 -9.32
N ARG A 312 32.81 9.32 -10.26
CA ARG A 312 34.25 9.49 -10.01
C ARG A 312 34.75 10.90 -10.30
N SER A 313 33.95 11.71 -10.99
CA SER A 313 34.27 13.10 -11.34
C SER A 313 33.99 14.07 -10.20
N ALA A 314 34.54 15.28 -10.28
CA ALA A 314 34.18 16.36 -9.36
C ALA A 314 32.66 16.63 -9.41
N ILE A 315 32.02 16.66 -8.24
CA ILE A 315 30.56 16.83 -8.12
C ILE A 315 30.24 18.29 -7.81
N ARG A 316 29.60 18.95 -8.77
CA ARG A 316 28.82 20.18 -8.58
C ARG A 316 27.36 19.84 -8.82
N ALA A 317 26.64 19.59 -7.73
CA ALA A 317 25.24 19.18 -7.77
C ALA A 317 24.32 20.39 -7.79
N TRP A 318 23.35 20.39 -8.70
CA TRP A 318 22.25 21.34 -8.72
C TRP A 318 20.95 20.64 -8.39
N ASP A 319 20.35 21.06 -7.28
CA ASP A 319 19.12 20.50 -6.75
C ASP A 319 17.93 21.37 -7.19
N GLY A 320 17.22 20.91 -8.21
CA GLY A 320 16.06 21.61 -8.75
C GLY A 320 14.87 21.67 -7.78
N THR A 321 14.91 20.97 -6.64
CA THR A 321 13.87 21.05 -5.61
C THR A 321 14.03 22.26 -4.69
N LEU A 322 15.25 22.83 -4.61
CA LEU A 322 15.54 24.04 -3.83
C LEU A 322 15.13 25.34 -4.55
N HIS A 323 14.76 25.23 -5.83
CA HIS A 323 14.39 26.37 -6.65
C HIS A 323 12.87 26.57 -6.61
N GLY A 324 12.44 27.84 -6.61
CA GLY A 324 11.04 28.24 -6.43
C GLY A 324 10.08 27.40 -7.28
N ARG A 325 8.96 27.00 -6.68
CA ARG A 325 7.94 26.23 -7.39
C ARG A 325 7.35 27.08 -8.51
N ALA A 326 7.06 26.44 -9.64
CA ALA A 326 6.21 27.00 -10.68
C ALA A 326 4.94 27.59 -10.04
N GLY A 327 4.67 28.87 -10.35
CA GLY A 327 3.41 29.53 -9.99
C GLY A 327 2.23 28.80 -10.62
N SER A 328 1.02 29.16 -10.22
CA SER A 328 -0.18 28.61 -10.83
C SER A 328 -1.27 29.65 -10.91
N GLU A 329 -1.93 29.71 -12.06
CA GLU A 329 -3.10 30.54 -12.30
C GLU A 329 -4.34 29.64 -12.29
N PRO A 330 -5.31 29.86 -11.38
CA PRO A 330 -6.56 29.11 -11.38
C PRO A 330 -7.34 29.32 -12.68
N LEU A 331 -7.99 28.26 -13.17
CA LEU A 331 -8.89 28.33 -14.32
C LEU A 331 -10.34 28.29 -13.83
N ALA A 332 -11.19 29.14 -14.42
CA ALA A 332 -12.62 29.13 -14.15
C ALA A 332 -13.29 27.88 -14.80
N GLY A 333 -14.43 27.46 -14.24
CA GLY A 333 -15.30 26.46 -14.88
C GLY A 333 -15.33 25.06 -14.24
N ILE A 334 -14.52 24.79 -13.21
CA ILE A 334 -14.57 23.49 -12.51
C ILE A 334 -15.77 23.35 -11.57
N ALA A 335 -16.23 24.45 -10.97
CA ALA A 335 -17.32 24.41 -9.99
C ALA A 335 -18.59 23.75 -10.54
N GLY A 336 -18.92 23.99 -11.81
CA GLY A 336 -20.06 23.35 -12.48
C GLY A 336 -19.90 21.83 -12.60
N ALA A 337 -18.70 21.36 -13.00
CA ALA A 337 -18.39 19.94 -13.09
C ALA A 337 -18.45 19.25 -11.71
N LEU A 338 -17.96 19.92 -10.67
CA LEU A 338 -18.03 19.41 -9.29
C LEU A 338 -19.47 19.38 -8.77
N ALA A 339 -20.29 20.38 -9.11
CA ALA A 339 -21.69 20.42 -8.69
C ALA A 339 -22.54 19.30 -9.31
N SER A 340 -22.13 18.74 -10.45
CA SER A 340 -22.79 17.60 -11.10
C SER A 340 -22.29 16.22 -10.64
N LEU A 341 -21.44 16.15 -9.60
CA LEU A 341 -20.93 14.86 -9.13
C LEU A 341 -22.00 14.08 -8.38
N GLU A 342 -22.24 12.86 -8.85
CA GLU A 342 -23.12 11.91 -8.17
C GLU A 342 -22.51 11.40 -6.85
N PRO A 343 -23.33 11.03 -5.86
CA PRO A 343 -22.87 10.36 -4.64
C PRO A 343 -22.02 9.13 -4.96
N GLY A 344 -20.84 9.04 -4.34
CA GLY A 344 -19.90 7.93 -4.55
C GLY A 344 -19.05 8.05 -5.82
N ALA A 345 -19.14 9.15 -6.58
CA ALA A 345 -18.28 9.40 -7.73
C ALA A 345 -16.80 9.32 -7.35
N ALA A 346 -16.00 8.63 -8.18
CA ALA A 346 -14.56 8.51 -7.96
C ALA A 346 -13.83 9.73 -8.53
N VAL A 347 -13.07 10.42 -7.68
CA VAL A 347 -12.38 11.66 -8.02
C VAL A 347 -10.90 11.54 -7.73
N PHE A 348 -10.06 11.79 -8.72
CA PHE A 348 -8.62 11.93 -8.54
C PHE A 348 -8.21 13.40 -8.57
N ILE A 349 -7.62 13.88 -7.47
CA ILE A 349 -7.16 15.26 -7.35
C ILE A 349 -5.63 15.26 -7.51
N ALA A 350 -5.15 15.59 -8.71
CA ALA A 350 -3.75 15.42 -9.10
C ALA A 350 -2.77 16.36 -8.38
N ASN A 351 -3.28 17.41 -7.74
CA ASN A 351 -2.54 18.28 -6.83
C ASN A 351 -3.54 19.02 -5.94
N GLU A 352 -3.15 19.40 -4.72
CA GLU A 352 -4.02 20.17 -3.82
C GLU A 352 -4.55 21.47 -4.44
N ARG A 353 -3.80 22.08 -5.36
CA ARG A 353 -4.18 23.30 -6.10
C ARG A 353 -5.30 23.06 -7.12
N ALA A 354 -5.55 21.80 -7.47
CA ALA A 354 -6.58 21.45 -8.44
C ALA A 354 -8.00 21.57 -7.87
N LEU A 355 -8.15 21.77 -6.55
CA LEU A 355 -9.43 22.03 -5.92
C LEU A 355 -9.53 23.52 -5.54
N PRO A 356 -10.40 24.31 -6.22
CA PRO A 356 -10.65 25.69 -5.84
C PRO A 356 -11.24 25.82 -4.43
N ASP A 357 -11.03 26.96 -3.79
CA ASP A 357 -11.60 27.24 -2.47
C ASP A 357 -13.14 27.32 -2.54
N GLY A 358 -13.83 26.79 -1.54
CA GLY A 358 -15.29 26.77 -1.45
C GLY A 358 -15.97 25.63 -2.22
N CYS A 359 -15.20 24.76 -2.89
CA CYS A 359 -15.73 23.59 -3.62
C CYS A 359 -15.74 22.29 -2.78
N GLU A 360 -15.36 22.34 -1.51
CA GLU A 360 -15.23 21.15 -0.65
C GLU A 360 -16.56 20.41 -0.47
N GLN A 361 -17.65 21.17 -0.34
CA GLN A 361 -18.99 20.60 -0.10
C GLN A 361 -19.46 19.72 -1.26
N ALA A 362 -19.11 20.08 -2.50
CA ALA A 362 -19.42 19.29 -3.69
C ALA A 362 -18.72 17.92 -3.71
N LEU A 363 -17.63 17.76 -2.94
CA LEU A 363 -16.87 16.52 -2.83
C LEU A 363 -17.19 15.69 -1.57
N GLY A 364 -18.12 16.13 -0.72
CA GLY A 364 -18.37 15.49 0.58
C GLY A 364 -18.83 14.02 0.50
N GLN A 365 -19.41 13.62 -0.63
CA GLN A 365 -19.84 12.24 -0.92
C GLN A 365 -19.00 11.56 -2.01
N ALA A 366 -17.97 12.23 -2.52
CA ALA A 366 -17.07 11.66 -3.50
C ALA A 366 -16.06 10.71 -2.85
N ARG A 367 -15.53 9.78 -3.65
CA ARG A 367 -14.46 8.86 -3.28
C ARG A 367 -13.14 9.42 -3.79
N ILE A 368 -12.43 10.12 -2.91
CA ILE A 368 -11.29 10.96 -3.30
C ILE A 368 -9.97 10.18 -3.20
N TYR A 369 -9.18 10.26 -4.27
CA TYR A 369 -7.80 9.75 -4.33
C TYR A 369 -6.84 10.85 -4.74
N VAL A 370 -5.60 10.80 -4.25
CA VAL A 370 -4.58 11.84 -4.43
C VAL A 370 -3.23 11.25 -4.84
N PRO A 371 -2.28 12.04 -5.39
CA PRO A 371 -0.97 11.51 -5.80
C PRO A 371 -0.09 11.05 -4.63
N GLY A 372 -0.25 11.63 -3.43
CA GLY A 372 0.61 11.29 -2.30
C GLY A 372 0.18 11.94 -0.98
N LEU A 373 0.93 11.61 0.08
CA LEU A 373 0.56 11.94 1.46
C LEU A 373 0.49 13.45 1.74
N ARG A 374 1.33 14.28 1.12
CA ARG A 374 1.27 15.73 1.30
C ARG A 374 -0.05 16.31 0.79
N SER A 375 -0.48 15.93 -0.42
CA SER A 375 -1.76 16.38 -0.96
C SER A 375 -2.92 15.83 -0.14
N TRP A 376 -2.83 14.59 0.36
CA TRP A 376 -3.80 14.03 1.30
C TRP A 376 -3.97 14.93 2.53
N GLN A 377 -2.87 15.23 3.24
CA GLN A 377 -2.91 16.04 4.47
C GLN A 377 -3.50 17.44 4.22
N ARG A 378 -3.16 18.06 3.09
CA ARG A 378 -3.69 19.39 2.72
C ARG A 378 -5.19 19.36 2.45
N LEU A 379 -5.69 18.33 1.77
CA LEU A 379 -7.14 18.18 1.55
C LEU A 379 -7.89 17.79 2.83
N ALA A 380 -7.30 16.95 3.67
CA ALA A 380 -7.86 16.62 4.98
C ALA A 380 -7.98 17.87 5.88
N ALA A 381 -6.99 18.77 5.85
CA ALA A 381 -7.05 20.05 6.55
C ALA A 381 -8.16 20.99 6.03
N ARG A 382 -8.65 20.76 4.81
CA ARG A 382 -9.84 21.43 4.23
C ARG A 382 -11.15 20.69 4.53
N GLY A 383 -11.12 19.67 5.40
CA GLY A 383 -12.30 18.90 5.79
C GLY A 383 -12.65 17.74 4.85
N LEU A 384 -11.81 17.42 3.86
CA LEU A 384 -12.11 16.38 2.88
C LEU A 384 -11.67 14.99 3.30
N TRP A 385 -12.57 14.02 3.11
CA TRP A 385 -12.29 12.61 3.31
C TRP A 385 -11.60 12.02 2.10
N VAL A 386 -10.30 11.71 2.22
CA VAL A 386 -9.54 11.03 1.18
C VAL A 386 -9.45 9.54 1.49
N GLU A 387 -9.74 8.69 0.50
CA GLU A 387 -9.75 7.23 0.65
C GLU A 387 -8.38 6.60 0.37
N GLY A 388 -7.52 7.21 -0.44
CA GLY A 388 -6.25 6.59 -0.83
C GLY A 388 -5.31 7.53 -1.58
N CYS A 389 -4.06 7.08 -1.77
CA CYS A 389 -3.10 7.82 -2.58
C CYS A 389 -2.11 6.95 -3.35
N ALA A 390 -1.48 7.55 -4.34
CA ALA A 390 -0.55 6.88 -5.26
C ALA A 390 0.90 6.79 -4.81
N GLU A 391 1.16 7.08 -3.54
CA GLU A 391 2.48 6.90 -2.91
C GLU A 391 3.64 7.63 -3.62
N GLY A 392 3.35 8.63 -4.47
CA GLY A 392 4.29 9.58 -5.06
C GLY A 392 5.27 9.07 -6.12
N LEU A 393 5.62 7.77 -6.15
CA LEU A 393 6.76 7.28 -6.93
C LEU A 393 6.48 7.11 -8.43
N GLU A 394 5.31 6.58 -8.83
CA GLU A 394 4.91 6.43 -10.25
C GLU A 394 3.64 7.25 -10.60
N GLY A 395 3.27 8.19 -9.74
CA GLY A 395 1.99 8.88 -9.86
C GLY A 395 0.81 7.91 -9.85
N PHE A 396 -0.24 8.19 -10.63
CA PHE A 396 -1.49 7.41 -10.64
C PHE A 396 -1.31 5.93 -10.99
N GLU A 397 -0.26 5.57 -11.73
CA GLU A 397 -0.02 4.17 -12.11
C GLU A 397 0.12 3.26 -10.89
N ALA A 398 0.77 3.75 -9.83
CA ALA A 398 0.92 3.05 -8.56
C ALA A 398 -0.42 2.78 -7.84
N LEU A 399 -1.48 3.55 -8.15
CA LEU A 399 -2.84 3.29 -7.64
C LEU A 399 -3.57 2.21 -8.42
N ARG A 400 -3.27 1.99 -9.71
CA ARG A 400 -4.11 1.17 -10.60
C ARG A 400 -4.43 -0.19 -10.02
N ALA A 401 -3.42 -0.90 -9.53
CA ALA A 401 -3.61 -2.21 -8.92
C ALA A 401 -4.52 -2.16 -7.69
N THR A 402 -4.46 -1.09 -6.89
CA THR A 402 -5.31 -0.90 -5.71
C THR A 402 -6.74 -0.54 -6.12
N ILE A 403 -6.93 0.46 -6.99
CA ILE A 403 -8.28 0.93 -7.37
C ILE A 403 -9.04 -0.08 -8.24
N ALA A 404 -8.32 -1.00 -8.89
CA ALA A 404 -8.91 -2.11 -9.64
C ALA A 404 -9.37 -3.27 -8.75
N GLU A 405 -9.08 -3.24 -7.43
CA GLU A 405 -9.55 -4.28 -6.50
C GLU A 405 -11.09 -4.32 -6.47
N PRO A 406 -11.73 -5.42 -6.91
CA PRO A 406 -13.19 -5.47 -7.05
C PRO A 406 -13.93 -5.24 -5.73
N VAL A 407 -13.30 -5.59 -4.60
CA VAL A 407 -13.84 -5.38 -3.25
C VAL A 407 -14.05 -3.91 -2.91
N LEU A 408 -13.30 -2.99 -3.54
CA LEU A 408 -13.48 -1.56 -3.33
C LEU A 408 -14.69 -1.01 -4.07
N ARG A 409 -15.24 -1.75 -5.06
CA ARG A 409 -16.42 -1.34 -5.85
C ARG A 409 -16.29 0.06 -6.46
N LEU A 410 -15.08 0.42 -6.92
CA LEU A 410 -14.84 1.66 -7.64
C LEU A 410 -15.32 1.51 -9.09
N PRO A 411 -15.78 2.61 -9.74
CA PRO A 411 -16.10 2.57 -11.16
C PRO A 411 -14.85 2.33 -12.00
N PRO A 412 -14.98 1.82 -13.24
CA PRO A 412 -13.86 1.74 -14.18
C PRO A 412 -13.29 3.13 -14.43
N LEU A 413 -12.02 3.23 -14.84
CA LEU A 413 -11.31 4.50 -14.97
C LEU A 413 -12.02 5.55 -15.85
N ALA A 414 -12.76 5.11 -16.89
CA ALA A 414 -13.55 6.00 -17.73
C ALA A 414 -14.65 6.77 -16.97
N GLY A 415 -15.13 6.23 -15.85
CA GLY A 415 -16.10 6.88 -14.96
C GLY A 415 -15.45 7.73 -13.86
N TRP A 416 -14.14 7.95 -13.90
CA TRP A 416 -13.46 8.81 -12.93
C TRP A 416 -13.45 10.26 -13.40
N THR A 417 -13.59 11.17 -12.44
CA THR A 417 -13.32 12.59 -12.63
C THR A 417 -11.89 12.88 -12.17
N VAL A 418 -11.12 13.59 -12.99
CA VAL A 418 -9.74 13.97 -12.68
C VAL A 418 -9.59 15.48 -12.66
N LEU A 419 -9.13 16.04 -11.53
CA LEU A 419 -8.79 17.46 -11.44
C LEU A 419 -7.27 17.63 -11.60
N THR A 420 -6.83 18.34 -12.64
CA THR A 420 -5.40 18.43 -13.00
C THR A 420 -5.05 19.80 -13.59
N HIS A 421 -3.81 19.99 -14.04
CA HIS A 421 -3.42 21.22 -14.76
C HIS A 421 -3.71 21.11 -16.26
N ALA A 422 -3.80 22.26 -16.94
CA ALA A 422 -4.15 22.34 -18.37
C ALA A 422 -3.30 21.42 -19.26
N ASP A 423 -1.98 21.41 -19.05
CA ASP A 423 -1.06 20.65 -19.92
C ASP A 423 -1.09 19.13 -19.67
N ALA A 424 -1.81 18.65 -18.64
CA ALA A 424 -1.93 17.22 -18.34
C ALA A 424 -3.24 16.58 -18.82
N LEU A 425 -4.16 17.32 -19.44
CA LEU A 425 -5.48 16.80 -19.83
C LEU A 425 -5.41 15.53 -20.69
N SER A 426 -4.55 15.51 -21.71
CA SER A 426 -4.41 14.37 -22.62
C SER A 426 -3.85 13.12 -21.96
N ALA A 427 -3.12 13.26 -20.86
CA ALA A 427 -2.50 12.13 -20.14
C ALA A 427 -3.49 11.30 -19.32
N TRP A 428 -4.77 11.73 -19.23
CA TRP A 428 -5.77 11.11 -18.36
C TRP A 428 -6.85 10.32 -19.09
N ALA A 429 -6.78 10.18 -20.41
CA ALA A 429 -7.70 9.31 -21.15
C ALA A 429 -7.63 7.85 -20.61
N PRO A 430 -8.78 7.17 -20.39
CA PRO A 430 -10.15 7.55 -20.77
C PRO A 430 -10.96 8.30 -19.68
N ALA A 431 -10.36 8.74 -18.58
CA ALA A 431 -11.07 9.45 -17.51
C ALA A 431 -11.53 10.86 -17.95
N GLN A 432 -12.55 11.39 -17.27
CA GLN A 432 -13.03 12.76 -17.49
C GLN A 432 -12.11 13.75 -16.75
N ALA A 433 -11.20 14.38 -17.48
CA ALA A 433 -10.22 15.31 -16.90
C ALA A 433 -10.63 16.78 -17.08
N TYR A 434 -10.50 17.55 -15.99
CA TYR A 434 -10.76 18.98 -15.93
C TYR A 434 -9.49 19.75 -15.56
N ALA A 435 -9.22 20.82 -16.31
CA ALA A 435 -8.09 21.70 -16.05
C ALA A 435 -8.46 22.74 -15.00
N ALA A 436 -7.83 22.65 -13.83
CA ALA A 436 -8.10 23.48 -12.67
C ALA A 436 -7.19 24.70 -12.58
N TYR A 437 -6.01 24.59 -13.15
CA TYR A 437 -5.02 25.65 -13.15
C TYR A 437 -4.07 25.49 -14.34
N ARG A 438 -3.40 26.59 -14.69
CA ARG A 438 -2.26 26.61 -15.60
C ARG A 438 -0.99 26.79 -14.78
N LEU A 439 0.06 26.05 -15.12
CA LEU A 439 1.38 26.24 -14.50
C LEU A 439 2.03 27.49 -15.10
N GLN A 440 2.61 28.31 -14.24
CA GLN A 440 3.44 29.44 -14.65
C GLN A 440 4.92 29.10 -14.43
N PRO A 441 5.84 29.48 -15.35
CA PRO A 441 7.26 29.27 -15.16
C PRO A 441 7.73 29.87 -13.83
N PRO A 442 8.69 29.23 -13.13
CA PRO A 442 9.26 29.82 -11.92
C PRO A 442 9.98 31.14 -12.25
N PRO A 443 9.85 32.19 -11.42
CA PRO A 443 10.57 33.44 -11.63
C PRO A 443 12.08 33.21 -11.49
N VAL A 444 12.87 33.76 -12.41
CA VAL A 444 14.33 33.77 -12.30
C VAL A 444 14.74 34.94 -11.43
N THR A 445 15.36 34.68 -10.27
CA THR A 445 15.97 35.70 -9.41
C THR A 445 17.48 35.55 -9.40
N ALA A 446 18.19 36.64 -9.06
CA ALA A 446 19.66 36.63 -8.94
C ALA A 446 20.16 35.69 -7.83
N ASP A 447 19.33 35.40 -6.83
CA ASP A 447 19.69 34.62 -5.63
C ASP A 447 19.54 33.09 -5.79
N ALA A 448 19.07 32.62 -6.94
CA ALA A 448 18.90 31.19 -7.25
C ALA A 448 19.72 30.80 -8.49
N PRO A 449 21.04 30.57 -8.34
CA PRO A 449 21.92 30.31 -9.48
C PRO A 449 21.48 29.06 -10.24
N GLY A 450 21.23 29.21 -11.54
CA GLY A 450 20.82 28.12 -12.42
C GLY A 450 21.90 27.02 -12.57
N PRO A 451 21.59 25.91 -13.28
CA PRO A 451 22.47 24.75 -13.41
C PRO A 451 23.68 24.97 -14.35
N ALA A 452 24.03 26.22 -14.68
CA ALA A 452 25.04 26.56 -15.69
C ALA A 452 26.48 26.11 -15.34
N ALA A 453 26.76 25.82 -14.07
CA ALA A 453 28.05 25.25 -13.63
C ALA A 453 27.91 23.80 -13.13
N ALA A 454 26.71 23.20 -13.22
CA ALA A 454 26.43 21.90 -12.65
C ALA A 454 27.08 20.76 -13.46
N THR A 455 27.46 19.71 -12.75
CA THR A 455 27.87 18.42 -13.34
C THR A 455 26.79 17.37 -13.20
N HIS A 456 25.96 17.49 -12.16
CA HIS A 456 24.89 16.58 -11.81
C HIS A 456 23.66 17.43 -11.49
N VAL A 457 22.55 17.14 -12.14
CA VAL A 457 21.33 17.96 -12.05
C VAL A 457 20.16 17.06 -11.70
N PHE A 458 19.48 17.36 -10.59
CA PHE A 458 18.21 16.74 -10.25
C PHE A 458 17.04 17.63 -10.67
N TRP A 459 16.20 17.12 -11.56
CA TRP A 459 15.05 17.82 -12.10
C TRP A 459 13.81 17.58 -11.24
N SER A 460 13.16 18.65 -10.81
CA SER A 460 11.89 18.58 -10.08
C SER A 460 10.68 18.45 -11.02
N SER A 461 10.79 18.90 -12.27
CA SER A 461 9.77 18.76 -13.32
C SER A 461 10.36 18.77 -14.73
N GLY A 462 9.61 18.24 -15.71
CA GLY A 462 9.98 18.34 -17.12
C GLY A 462 10.05 19.78 -17.62
N SER A 463 9.13 20.64 -17.16
CA SER A 463 9.13 22.08 -17.48
C SER A 463 10.37 22.81 -16.94
N GLN A 464 10.92 22.37 -15.80
CA GLN A 464 12.17 22.92 -15.27
C GLN A 464 13.34 22.58 -16.19
N TYR A 465 13.40 21.35 -16.72
CA TYR A 465 14.40 20.97 -17.71
C TYR A 465 14.26 21.78 -18.98
N GLU A 466 13.05 21.88 -19.53
CA GLU A 466 12.80 22.63 -20.77
C GLU A 466 13.23 24.09 -20.66
N PHE A 467 13.03 24.71 -19.50
CA PHE A 467 13.47 26.08 -19.23
C PHE A 467 15.01 26.21 -19.24
N TRP A 468 15.73 25.26 -18.64
CA TRP A 468 17.18 25.35 -18.46
C TRP A 468 18.00 24.69 -19.56
N ARG A 469 17.40 23.85 -20.43
CA ARG A 469 18.13 23.03 -21.43
C ARG A 469 19.09 23.82 -22.32
N GLY A 470 18.77 25.07 -22.65
CA GLY A 470 19.63 25.94 -23.45
C GLY A 470 20.81 26.57 -22.70
N ARG A 471 20.92 26.35 -21.38
CA ARG A 471 21.93 26.91 -20.48
C ARG A 471 22.70 25.83 -19.70
N LEU A 472 22.58 24.57 -20.11
CA LEU A 472 23.26 23.45 -19.48
C LEU A 472 24.67 23.24 -20.04
N PRO A 473 25.66 22.91 -19.20
CA PRO A 473 26.95 22.41 -19.66
C PRO A 473 26.81 21.14 -20.51
N ALA A 474 27.78 20.90 -21.38
CA ALA A 474 27.89 19.62 -22.06
C ALA A 474 28.27 18.50 -21.06
N GLY A 475 27.71 17.30 -21.24
CA GLY A 475 28.05 16.12 -20.43
C GLY A 475 27.48 16.12 -19.01
N VAL A 476 26.40 16.87 -18.75
CA VAL A 476 25.70 16.85 -17.46
C VAL A 476 25.05 15.48 -17.24
N HIS A 477 25.14 14.97 -16.01
CA HIS A 477 24.35 13.83 -15.56
C HIS A 477 22.97 14.31 -15.10
N HIS A 478 21.92 13.81 -15.75
CA HIS A 478 20.54 14.15 -15.43
C HIS A 478 19.96 13.12 -14.46
N ALA A 479 19.26 13.60 -13.44
CA ALA A 479 18.54 12.76 -12.49
C ALA A 479 17.14 13.32 -12.24
N CYS A 480 16.19 12.46 -11.89
CA CYS A 480 14.84 12.87 -11.48
C CYS A 480 14.14 11.77 -10.68
N GLY A 481 12.94 12.06 -10.18
CA GLY A 481 12.03 11.03 -9.66
C GLY A 481 11.50 10.12 -10.76
N ALA A 482 11.07 8.90 -10.43
CA ALA A 482 10.60 7.87 -11.38
C ALA A 482 9.17 8.05 -11.93
N GLY A 483 8.58 9.25 -11.79
CA GLY A 483 7.23 9.56 -12.24
C GLY A 483 7.18 10.37 -13.54
N LYS A 484 6.17 11.22 -13.69
CA LYS A 484 5.94 12.05 -14.91
C LYS A 484 7.14 12.87 -15.37
N THR A 485 8.00 13.30 -14.44
CA THR A 485 9.23 14.02 -14.78
C THR A 485 10.16 13.14 -15.62
N LEU A 486 10.32 11.88 -15.25
CA LEU A 486 11.09 10.91 -16.02
C LEU A 486 10.49 10.70 -17.41
N ASP A 487 9.16 10.49 -17.50
CA ASP A 487 8.47 10.32 -18.78
C ASP A 487 8.72 11.52 -19.73
N ALA A 488 8.66 12.74 -19.18
CA ALA A 488 8.91 13.96 -19.95
C ALA A 488 10.36 14.06 -20.43
N LEU A 489 11.33 13.79 -19.55
CA LEU A 489 12.77 13.83 -19.89
C LEU A 489 13.14 12.74 -20.91
N GLU A 490 12.56 11.54 -20.81
CA GLU A 490 12.70 10.48 -21.81
C GLU A 490 12.14 10.94 -23.16
N ALA A 491 10.96 11.56 -23.19
CA ALA A 491 10.35 12.09 -24.41
C ALA A 491 11.18 13.23 -25.06
N TYR A 492 11.90 14.02 -24.24
CA TYR A 492 12.83 15.03 -24.73
C TYR A 492 14.18 14.47 -25.21
N GLY A 493 14.40 13.15 -25.09
CA GLY A 493 15.66 12.50 -25.49
C GLY A 493 16.84 12.81 -24.57
N VAL A 494 16.58 13.07 -23.28
CA VAL A 494 17.64 13.40 -22.31
C VAL A 494 18.49 12.18 -21.99
N ALA A 495 19.80 12.28 -22.22
CA ALA A 495 20.77 11.26 -21.86
C ALA A 495 22.13 11.90 -21.49
N PRO A 496 22.87 11.36 -20.48
CA PRO A 496 22.48 10.25 -19.61
C PRO A 496 21.46 10.68 -18.53
N LEU A 497 20.43 9.85 -18.31
CA LEU A 497 19.34 10.09 -17.36
C LEU A 497 19.21 8.92 -16.37
N GLN A 498 19.27 9.21 -15.07
CA GLN A 498 19.15 8.21 -14.00
C GLN A 498 17.97 8.55 -13.07
N PRO A 499 16.95 7.68 -12.98
CA PRO A 499 15.88 7.85 -12.00
C PRO A 499 16.34 7.48 -10.59
N PHE A 500 15.80 8.20 -9.61
CA PHE A 500 15.96 7.94 -8.18
C PHE A 500 14.59 7.93 -7.48
N PRO A 501 14.44 7.22 -6.35
CA PRO A 501 13.22 7.27 -5.55
C PRO A 501 12.91 8.68 -5.01
N SER A 502 13.96 9.44 -4.68
CA SER A 502 13.84 10.80 -4.18
C SER A 502 15.12 11.62 -4.42
N VAL A 503 15.06 12.92 -4.16
CA VAL A 503 16.24 13.79 -4.22
C VAL A 503 17.26 13.45 -3.12
N GLU A 504 16.79 12.98 -1.96
CA GLU A 504 17.64 12.54 -0.86
C GLU A 504 18.47 11.31 -1.27
N GLU A 505 17.86 10.34 -1.94
CA GLU A 505 18.57 9.16 -2.48
C GLU A 505 19.59 9.55 -3.54
N TRP A 506 19.25 10.49 -4.43
CA TRP A 506 20.19 11.04 -5.40
C TRP A 506 21.39 11.72 -4.72
N ARG A 507 21.16 12.54 -3.69
CA ARG A 507 22.23 13.20 -2.93
C ARG A 507 23.10 12.20 -2.18
N ALA A 508 22.48 11.18 -1.57
CA ALA A 508 23.20 10.10 -0.90
C ALA A 508 24.10 9.32 -1.89
N TRP A 509 23.61 9.04 -3.10
CA TRP A 509 24.40 8.45 -4.17
C TRP A 509 25.59 9.32 -4.59
N LEU A 510 25.42 10.65 -4.60
CA LEU A 510 26.49 11.62 -4.82
C LEU A 510 27.46 11.78 -3.63
N GLY A 511 27.18 11.15 -2.47
CA GLY A 511 27.95 11.36 -1.24
C GLY A 511 27.77 12.75 -0.62
N LEU A 512 26.67 13.42 -0.93
CA LEU A 512 26.33 14.75 -0.40
C LEU A 512 25.42 14.63 0.84
N PRO A 513 25.51 15.58 1.79
CA PRO A 513 24.58 15.62 2.91
C PRO A 513 23.15 15.86 2.41
N THR A 514 22.18 15.21 3.05
CA THR A 514 20.76 15.50 2.90
C THR A 514 20.46 16.91 3.39
N PRO A 515 19.65 17.71 2.67
CA PRO A 515 19.24 19.02 3.16
C PRO A 515 18.46 18.83 4.46
N SER A 516 18.79 19.60 5.49
CA SER A 516 17.98 19.68 6.71
C SER A 516 16.56 20.07 6.30
N GLY A 517 15.58 19.18 6.47
CA GLY A 517 14.19 19.48 6.13
C GLY A 517 13.69 20.65 6.99
N ASN A 518 13.18 21.69 6.33
CA ASN A 518 12.28 22.68 6.94
C ASN A 518 10.85 22.12 7.02
#